data_AF-M8A221-F1
#
_entry.id   AF-M8A221-F1
#
_cell.length_a   1.000
_cell.length_b   1.000
_cell.length_c   1.000
_cell.angle_alpha   90.00
_cell.angle_beta   90.00
_cell.angle_gamma   90.00
#
_symmetry.space_group_name_H-M   'P 1'
#
loop_
_entity.id
_entity.type
_entity.pdbx_description
1 polymer ?
#
loop_
_entity_poly.entity_id
_entity_poly.type
_entity_poly.pdbx_seq_one_letter_code
_entity_poly.pdbx_strand_id
1 'polypeptide(L)'
;MESHQATKLDVSGTAKAVISCFQKLGVSFDLNEVNLVRDPEEQLAIVGVPEEHLAGHAFHNYHLTSPDETVSFEFQHNVCGRSIYAEGTVDAAMFLHTKIRSGADKKLYDMIDVLREGNMR
;
A
#
# COMPACT_ATOMS: atom_id res chain seq x y z
N MET A 1 11.21 -4.32 -0.70
CA MET A 1 10.80 -5.52 0.06
C MET A 1 9.31 -5.43 0.34
N GLU A 2 8.60 -6.55 0.32
CA GLU A 2 7.23 -6.61 0.84
C GLU A 2 6.93 -7.88 1.64
N SER A 3 6.04 -7.74 2.62
CA SER A 3 5.57 -8.82 3.48
C SER A 3 4.05 -8.84 3.50
N HIS A 4 3.48 -10.01 3.20
CA HIS A 4 2.05 -10.35 3.21
C HIS A 4 1.90 -11.77 3.77
N GLN A 5 0.68 -12.28 3.88
CA GLN A 5 0.43 -13.67 4.29
C GLN A 5 1.20 -14.67 3.41
N ALA A 6 1.63 -15.79 3.99
CA ALA A 6 2.41 -16.83 3.30
C ALA A 6 1.76 -17.35 1.99
N THR A 7 0.43 -17.32 1.91
CA THR A 7 -0.33 -17.76 0.72
C THR A 7 -0.32 -16.76 -0.43
N LYS A 8 0.14 -15.52 -0.22
CA LYS A 8 0.18 -14.48 -1.25
C LYS A 8 1.49 -14.53 -2.02
N LEU A 9 1.51 -15.30 -3.10
CA LEU A 9 2.71 -15.63 -3.86
C LEU A 9 3.16 -14.53 -4.83
N ASP A 10 2.29 -13.58 -5.18
CA ASP A 10 2.58 -12.54 -6.14
C ASP A 10 2.90 -11.20 -5.47
N VAL A 11 3.72 -10.39 -6.16
CA VAL A 11 3.97 -9.00 -5.79
C VAL A 11 2.64 -8.24 -5.80
N SER A 12 2.35 -7.55 -4.69
CA SER A 12 1.09 -6.80 -4.55
C SER A 12 0.90 -5.75 -5.66
N GLY A 13 -0.35 -5.53 -6.06
CA GLY A 13 -0.69 -4.52 -7.07
C GLY A 13 -0.22 -3.11 -6.68
N THR A 14 -0.30 -2.77 -5.40
CA THR A 14 0.22 -1.50 -4.86
C THR A 14 1.73 -1.38 -5.06
N ALA A 15 2.50 -2.42 -4.73
CA ALA A 15 3.95 -2.41 -4.93
C ALA A 15 4.31 -2.29 -6.42
N LYS A 16 3.62 -3.03 -7.31
CA LYS A 16 3.83 -2.92 -8.77
C LYS A 16 3.61 -1.49 -9.27
N ALA A 17 2.55 -0.82 -8.80
CA ALA A 17 2.25 0.56 -9.19
C ALA A 17 3.31 1.55 -8.69
N VAL A 18 3.76 1.41 -7.44
CA VAL A 18 4.81 2.27 -6.86
C VAL A 18 6.16 2.05 -7.56
N ILE A 19 6.55 0.81 -7.81
CA ILE A 19 7.78 0.48 -8.57
C ILE A 19 7.72 1.09 -9.98
N SER A 20 6.56 1.03 -10.65
CA SER A 20 6.38 1.69 -11.95
C SER A 20 6.60 3.20 -11.89
N CYS A 21 6.26 3.86 -10.78
CA CYS A 21 6.59 5.27 -10.57
C CYS A 21 8.11 5.50 -10.48
N PHE A 22 8.84 4.66 -9.73
CA PHE A 22 10.31 4.77 -9.66
C PHE A 22 10.99 4.48 -10.99
N GLN A 23 10.50 3.51 -11.76
CA GLN A 23 10.97 3.26 -13.12
C GLN A 23 10.79 4.49 -14.02
N LYS A 24 9.65 5.17 -13.94
CA LYS A 24 9.42 6.44 -14.65
C LYS A 24 10.33 7.58 -14.19
N LEU A 25 10.81 7.53 -12.95
CA LEU A 25 11.82 8.46 -12.40
C LEU A 25 13.26 8.09 -12.81
N GLY A 26 13.46 7.01 -13.58
CA GLY A 26 14.75 6.60 -14.13
C GLY A 26 15.43 5.45 -13.39
N VAL A 27 14.78 4.82 -12.41
CA VAL A 27 15.33 3.66 -11.71
C VAL A 27 15.21 2.41 -12.58
N SER A 28 16.32 1.71 -12.79
CA SER A 28 16.31 0.37 -13.41
C SER A 28 16.04 -0.69 -12.34
N PHE A 29 14.87 -1.31 -12.38
CA PHE A 29 14.46 -2.34 -11.42
C PHE A 29 13.49 -3.33 -12.08
N ASP A 30 13.74 -4.64 -11.99
CA ASP A 30 12.84 -5.70 -12.42
C ASP A 30 11.90 -6.09 -11.26
N LEU A 31 10.61 -6.27 -11.54
CA LEU A 31 9.62 -6.72 -10.55
C LEU A 31 9.95 -8.10 -9.95
N ASN A 32 10.75 -8.91 -10.65
CA ASN A 32 11.23 -10.19 -10.12
C ASN A 32 12.28 -10.02 -9.01
N GLU A 33 12.89 -8.83 -8.88
CA GLU A 33 13.88 -8.50 -7.84
C GLU A 33 13.21 -8.10 -6.51
N VAL A 34 11.87 -8.01 -6.46
CA VAL A 34 11.17 -7.69 -5.21
C VAL A 34 11.38 -8.82 -4.21
N ASN A 35 12.07 -8.51 -3.10
CA ASN A 35 12.16 -9.42 -1.98
C ASN A 35 10.77 -9.63 -1.33
N LEU A 36 10.20 -10.82 -1.51
CA LEU A 36 8.93 -11.28 -0.96
C LEU A 36 9.16 -12.04 0.35
N VAL A 37 9.00 -11.37 1.49
CA VAL A 37 9.13 -12.02 2.81
C VAL A 37 7.83 -12.73 3.14
N ARG A 38 7.87 -14.06 3.23
CA ARG A 38 6.71 -14.93 3.48
C ARG A 38 6.91 -15.92 4.62
N ASP A 39 8.16 -16.12 5.04
CA ASP A 39 8.49 -16.93 6.20
C ASP A 39 8.03 -16.21 7.49
N PRO A 40 7.11 -16.78 8.28
CA PRO A 40 6.64 -16.18 9.53
C PRO A 40 7.78 -15.78 10.49
N GLU A 41 8.86 -16.55 10.56
CA GLU A 41 9.99 -16.23 11.44
C GLU A 41 10.70 -14.95 10.98
N GLU A 42 10.94 -14.80 9.68
CA GLU A 42 11.51 -13.57 9.10
C GLU A 42 10.52 -12.39 9.20
N GLN A 43 9.23 -12.63 9.05
CA GLN A 43 8.19 -11.60 9.19
C GLN A 43 8.15 -11.02 10.60
N LEU A 44 8.32 -11.85 11.62
CA LEU A 44 8.43 -11.42 13.01
C LEU A 44 9.76 -10.72 13.27
N ALA A 45 10.88 -11.40 12.97
CA ALA A 45 12.22 -10.99 13.44
C ALA A 45 12.85 -9.87 12.61
N ILE A 46 12.62 -9.85 11.29
CA ILE A 46 13.27 -8.93 10.36
C ILE A 46 12.31 -7.82 9.94
N VAL A 47 11.08 -8.17 9.57
CA VAL A 47 10.09 -7.20 9.09
C VAL A 47 9.40 -6.46 10.25
N GLY A 48 9.34 -7.07 11.43
CA GLY A 48 8.69 -6.49 12.61
C GLY A 48 7.16 -6.53 12.55
N VAL A 49 6.59 -7.53 11.88
CA VAL A 49 5.14 -7.77 11.88
C VAL A 49 4.73 -8.28 13.27
N PRO A 50 3.72 -7.70 13.94
CA PRO A 50 3.20 -8.25 15.18
C PRO A 50 2.63 -9.65 14.99
N GLU A 51 2.87 -10.56 15.94
CA GLU A 51 2.46 -11.98 15.85
C GLU A 51 0.95 -12.14 15.55
N GLU A 52 0.13 -11.35 16.22
CA GLU A 52 -1.34 -11.31 16.05
C GLU A 52 -1.79 -10.87 14.63
N HIS A 53 -0.89 -10.33 13.82
CA HIS A 53 -1.15 -9.82 12.48
C HIS A 53 -0.48 -10.61 11.35
N LEU A 54 0.24 -11.71 11.64
CA LEU A 54 0.88 -12.54 10.61
C LEU A 54 -0.12 -13.10 9.57
N ALA A 55 -1.35 -13.37 10.00
CA ALA A 55 -2.43 -13.84 9.11
C ALA A 55 -3.10 -12.68 8.33
N GLY A 56 -2.64 -11.44 8.50
CA GLY A 56 -3.42 -10.25 8.23
C GLY A 56 -2.60 -8.97 8.20
N HIS A 57 -1.59 -8.87 7.33
CA HIS A 57 -0.78 -7.67 7.19
C HIS A 57 -0.43 -7.35 5.74
N ALA A 58 0.05 -6.12 5.53
CA ALA A 58 0.71 -5.69 4.29
C ALA A 58 1.78 -4.66 4.65
N PHE A 59 3.05 -5.07 4.63
CA PHE A 59 4.19 -4.20 4.95
C PHE A 59 5.01 -4.04 3.68
N HIS A 60 5.36 -2.81 3.33
CA HIS A 60 6.17 -2.51 2.16
C HIS A 60 7.27 -1.52 2.53
N ASN A 61 8.47 -1.78 2.03
CA ASN A 61 9.61 -0.90 2.18
C ASN A 61 10.29 -0.71 0.82
N TYR A 62 10.42 0.54 0.39
CA TYR A 62 11.12 0.96 -0.82
C TYR A 62 12.35 1.77 -0.43
N HIS A 63 13.52 1.28 -0.81
CA HIS A 63 14.81 1.89 -0.51
C HIS A 63 15.47 2.31 -1.82
N LEU A 64 15.82 3.59 -1.93
CA LEU A 64 16.59 4.14 -3.04
C LEU A 64 17.91 4.68 -2.51
N THR A 65 18.99 4.37 -3.22
CA THR A 65 20.35 4.80 -2.86
C THR A 65 21.01 5.43 -4.07
N SER A 66 21.71 6.55 -3.88
CA SER A 66 22.47 7.19 -4.95
C SER A 66 23.65 6.33 -5.40
N PRO A 67 24.14 6.48 -6.65
CA PRO A 67 25.29 5.69 -7.14
C PRO A 67 26.58 5.86 -6.34
N ASP A 68 26.76 6.98 -5.66
CA ASP A 68 27.91 7.25 -4.77
C ASP A 68 27.67 6.85 -3.31
N GLU A 69 26.52 6.22 -3.03
CA GLU A 69 26.10 5.72 -1.72
C GLU A 69 25.93 6.80 -0.63
N THR A 70 25.93 8.08 -0.99
CA THR A 70 25.86 9.18 -0.01
C THR A 70 24.44 9.63 0.32
N VAL A 71 23.46 9.31 -0.53
CA VAL A 71 22.06 9.70 -0.37
C VAL A 71 21.18 8.47 -0.34
N SER A 72 20.26 8.46 0.64
CA SER A 72 19.28 7.38 0.79
C SER A 72 17.89 7.94 1.03
N PHE A 73 16.91 7.34 0.36
CA PHE A 73 15.48 7.57 0.59
C PHE A 73 14.81 6.26 0.95
N GLU A 74 13.98 6.29 1.99
CA GLU A 74 13.18 5.17 2.43
C GLU A 74 11.71 5.57 2.50
N PHE A 75 10.85 4.72 1.93
CA PHE A 75 9.40 4.87 2.01
C PHE A 75 8.82 3.58 2.59
N GLN A 76 8.05 3.71 3.66
CA GLN A 76 7.42 2.57 4.32
C GLN A 76 5.93 2.83 4.53
N HIS A 77 5.12 1.80 4.31
CA HIS A 77 3.73 1.76 4.72
C HIS A 77 3.36 0.36 5.19
N ASN A 78 2.86 0.30 6.42
CA ASN A 78 2.59 -0.94 7.13
C ASN A 78 1.12 -0.97 7.55
N VAL A 79 0.42 -2.02 7.16
CA VAL A 79 -0.97 -2.25 7.54
C VAL A 79 -1.03 -3.49 8.40
N CYS A 80 -1.58 -3.30 9.60
CA CYS A 80 -1.94 -4.37 10.53
C CYS A 80 -3.46 -4.61 10.49
N GLY A 81 -3.86 -5.85 10.27
CA GLY A 81 -5.25 -6.25 10.22
C GLY A 81 -6.02 -5.60 9.06
N ARG A 82 -7.25 -5.16 9.36
CA ARG A 82 -8.23 -4.73 8.34
C ARG A 82 -8.82 -3.34 8.59
N SER A 83 -8.39 -2.65 9.65
CA SER A 83 -9.00 -1.39 10.10
C SER A 83 -8.95 -0.31 9.01
N ILE A 84 -7.81 -0.14 8.31
CA ILE A 84 -7.69 0.86 7.24
C ILE A 84 -8.71 0.65 6.11
N TYR A 85 -9.05 -0.59 5.80
CA TYR A 85 -10.04 -0.90 4.76
C TYR A 85 -11.46 -0.64 5.26
N ALA A 86 -11.73 -0.94 6.54
CA ALA A 86 -13.01 -0.65 7.16
C ALA A 86 -13.28 0.85 7.19
N GLU A 87 -12.33 1.65 7.72
CA GLU A 87 -12.48 3.10 7.80
C GLU A 87 -12.63 3.74 6.42
N GLY A 88 -11.76 3.40 5.46
CA GLY A 88 -11.88 3.90 4.08
C GLY A 88 -13.20 3.52 3.40
N THR A 89 -13.79 2.37 3.75
CA THR A 89 -15.13 1.99 3.25
C THR A 89 -16.21 2.90 3.83
N VAL A 90 -16.12 3.27 5.11
CA VAL A 90 -17.11 4.19 5.69
C VAL A 90 -16.96 5.60 5.12
N ASP A 91 -15.74 6.07 4.91
CA ASP A 91 -15.48 7.35 4.24
C ASP A 91 -16.07 7.36 2.82
N ALA A 92 -15.86 6.28 2.05
CA ALA A 92 -16.45 6.14 0.72
C ALA A 92 -17.99 6.11 0.74
N ALA A 93 -18.60 5.48 1.76
CA ALA A 93 -20.05 5.47 1.93
C ALA A 93 -20.60 6.88 2.24
N MET A 94 -19.90 7.64 3.09
CA MET A 94 -20.24 9.04 3.42
C MET A 94 -20.08 9.95 2.18
N PHE A 95 -18.99 9.78 1.43
CA PHE A 95 -18.77 10.46 0.17
C PHE A 95 -19.93 10.20 -0.81
N LEU A 96 -20.27 8.93 -1.02
CA LEU A 96 -21.30 8.56 -1.98
C LEU A 96 -22.69 9.07 -1.54
N HIS A 97 -22.99 9.02 -0.25
CA HIS A 97 -24.21 9.61 0.31
C HIS A 97 -24.32 11.11 -0.03
N THR A 98 -23.22 11.85 0.12
CA THR A 98 -23.15 13.27 -0.22
C THR A 98 -23.40 13.51 -1.71
N LYS A 99 -22.77 12.73 -2.60
CA LYS A 99 -22.97 12.85 -4.06
C LYS A 99 -24.40 12.53 -4.49
N ILE A 100 -25.06 11.57 -3.84
CA ILE A 100 -26.47 11.27 -4.08
C ILE A 100 -27.35 12.46 -3.66
N ARG A 101 -27.14 12.99 -2.45
CA ARG A 101 -27.93 14.12 -1.91
C ARG A 101 -27.77 15.41 -2.69
N SER A 102 -26.58 15.66 -3.25
CA SER A 102 -26.34 16.82 -4.09
C SER A 102 -26.86 16.66 -5.52
N GLY A 103 -27.42 15.50 -5.88
CA GLY A 103 -27.89 15.23 -7.23
C GLY A 103 -26.77 15.19 -8.28
N ALA A 104 -25.55 14.76 -7.91
CA ALA A 104 -24.40 14.80 -8.81
C ALA A 104 -24.61 13.96 -10.08
N ASP A 105 -24.20 14.49 -11.24
CA ASP A 105 -24.36 13.81 -12.53
C ASP A 105 -23.46 12.57 -12.67
N LYS A 106 -22.22 12.64 -12.17
CA LYS A 106 -21.29 11.50 -12.16
C LYS A 106 -21.85 10.38 -11.24
N LYS A 107 -21.83 9.14 -11.72
CA LYS A 107 -22.42 7.96 -11.02
C LYS A 107 -21.42 6.89 -10.59
N LEU A 108 -20.26 6.83 -11.24
CA LEU A 108 -19.19 5.89 -10.91
C LEU A 108 -18.00 6.67 -10.36
N TYR A 109 -17.54 6.28 -9.18
CA TYR A 109 -16.45 6.93 -8.45
C TYR A 109 -15.44 5.89 -7.99
N ASP A 110 -14.21 6.34 -7.73
CA ASP A 110 -13.15 5.55 -7.13
C ASP A 110 -12.60 6.20 -5.85
N MET A 111 -11.55 5.62 -5.27
CA MET A 111 -10.97 6.14 -4.03
C MET A 111 -10.19 7.45 -4.22
N ILE A 112 -9.77 7.79 -5.46
CA ILE A 112 -9.16 9.09 -5.75
C ILE A 112 -10.23 10.18 -5.69
N ASP A 113 -11.44 9.91 -6.17
CA ASP A 113 -12.57 10.83 -6.01
C ASP A 113 -12.89 11.08 -4.53
N VAL A 114 -12.90 10.02 -3.71
CA VAL A 114 -13.13 10.12 -2.25
C VAL A 114 -12.04 10.98 -1.60
N LEU A 115 -10.77 10.70 -1.88
CA LEU A 115 -9.63 11.45 -1.31
C LEU A 115 -9.64 12.94 -1.70
N ARG A 116 -10.09 13.27 -2.93
CA ARG A 116 -10.18 14.67 -3.40
C ARG A 116 -11.24 15.48 -2.71
N GLU A 117 -12.28 14.84 -2.18
CA GLU A 117 -13.31 15.55 -1.39
C GLU A 117 -12.75 16.06 -0.06
N GLY A 118 -11.68 15.44 0.44
CA GLY A 118 -11.07 15.75 1.73
C GLY A 118 -11.70 14.97 2.88
N ASN A 119 -11.28 15.31 4.11
CA ASN A 119 -11.75 14.62 5.31
C ASN A 119 -13.24 14.93 5.57
N MET A 120 -14.03 13.89 5.82
CA MET A 120 -15.45 13.97 6.16
C MET A 120 -15.75 13.71 7.64
N ARG A 121 -14.70 13.64 8.48
CA ARG A 121 -14.74 13.31 9.92
C ARG A 121 -13.76 14.15 10.74
#